data_AF-A0A936YHE9-F1
#
_entry.id   AF-A0A936YHE9-F1
#
_cell.length_a   1.000
_cell.length_b   1.000
_cell.length_c   1.000
_cell.angle_alpha   90.00
_cell.angle_beta   90.00
_cell.angle_gamma   90.00
#
_symmetry.space_group_name_H-M   'P 1'
#
loop_
_entity.id
_entity.type
_entity.pdbx_description
1 polymer ?
#
loop_
_entity_poly.entity_id
_entity_poly.type
_entity_poly.pdbx_seq_one_letter_code
_entity_poly.pdbx_strand_id
1 'polypeptide(L)'
;MSNAPIDQNTRQGLIAVSNADGTTIVPLYADPTTHRLLVDFASAGGTVTSVSVVTANGFAGSVATATTTPAITLSTTVTGILSGNGTAISAASTTGSGDVVLATSPTLVTPLLGTPTSGNLANCTGYPVAGLANLGTGVATALAINVGSAGAFVTFNGALGTPSSGTLTSATGLPISTGVSGLGTGVATALAINVGSAGAFVTFNGALGTPSSGTVTNLTGTASININGTVGGTTPTTATFTTATINTSLLPDANDGAVLGAAGTAFSDLFLAEGGVINWDSSDVTLTQTGNILAVAGGDFRIATADVGTNADSVPTLSSTSTFTSKTLTSPTITTASLSGTQLLAEGASIGLDPSASADGAYSGITMTATSGYAQAFGDLVYLDPTDSRWEACDANSAAGADGDSRGMLGMVVVAGTDGNACTVLLQGVIRADANFPTFTVNNPIYVSETAGDVTQTQPVTTDVVIRFIGAALTADSMYFDPDKIWYTHT
;
A
#
# COMPACT_ATOMS: atom_id res chain seq x y z
N MET A 1 31.65 -64.67 123.20
CA MET A 1 30.38 -65.36 122.88
C MET A 1 30.75 -66.60 122.08
N SER A 2 30.42 -67.85 122.44
CA SER A 2 29.06 -68.38 122.59
C SER A 2 28.97 -69.63 123.50
N ASN A 3 29.47 -69.55 124.74
CA ASN A 3 29.01 -70.35 125.91
C ASN A 3 29.85 -70.00 127.14
N ALA A 4 29.66 -68.78 127.67
CA ALA A 4 29.92 -68.57 129.09
C ALA A 4 28.86 -69.34 129.88
N PRO A 5 29.16 -69.87 131.08
CA PRO A 5 28.11 -70.39 131.96
C PRO A 5 27.22 -69.21 132.39
N ILE A 6 26.09 -69.08 131.70
CA ILE A 6 24.99 -68.21 132.12
C ILE A 6 24.36 -68.92 133.32
N ASP A 7 24.55 -68.36 134.50
CA ASP A 7 23.73 -68.72 135.66
C ASP A 7 22.27 -68.36 135.36
N GLN A 8 21.33 -69.08 135.96
CA GLN A 8 19.90 -68.80 135.73
C GLN A 8 19.47 -67.39 136.21
N ASN A 9 20.35 -66.61 136.87
CA ASN A 9 20.05 -65.35 137.59
C ASN A 9 21.12 -64.22 137.51
N THR A 10 22.11 -64.27 136.61
CA THR A 10 23.06 -63.19 136.20
C THR A 10 23.93 -62.41 137.25
N ARG A 11 25.10 -62.92 137.72
CA ARG A 11 26.25 -62.09 138.31
C ARG A 11 27.72 -62.64 138.22
N GLN A 12 28.73 -61.75 138.44
CA GLN A 12 30.21 -61.91 138.21
C GLN A 12 31.13 -61.21 139.28
N GLY A 13 32.47 -61.36 139.22
CA GLY A 13 33.53 -60.59 139.96
C GLY A 13 34.95 -61.22 139.81
N LEU A 14 36.11 -60.69 140.27
CA LEU A 14 36.57 -59.37 140.79
C LEU A 14 38.15 -59.29 140.72
N ILE A 15 38.81 -58.11 140.83
CA ILE A 15 40.19 -57.80 140.31
C ILE A 15 41.14 -57.00 141.31
N ALA A 16 42.25 -56.33 140.91
CA ALA A 16 43.55 -56.12 141.62
C ALA A 16 44.06 -54.65 141.96
N VAL A 17 45.39 -54.38 142.10
CA VAL A 17 46.00 -53.36 143.04
C VAL A 17 47.00 -52.30 142.49
N SER A 18 47.38 -51.32 143.34
CA SER A 18 48.17 -50.08 143.08
C SER A 18 49.69 -50.18 143.26
N ASN A 19 50.45 -49.37 142.51
CA ASN A 19 51.89 -49.21 142.67
C ASN A 19 52.30 -48.09 143.65
N ALA A 20 51.37 -47.23 144.10
CA ALA A 20 51.67 -46.11 145.00
C ALA A 20 51.79 -46.53 146.49
N ASP A 21 51.05 -47.56 146.89
CA ASP A 21 50.97 -48.05 148.28
C ASP A 21 51.01 -49.58 148.41
N GLY A 22 51.08 -50.31 147.29
CA GLY A 22 51.15 -51.78 147.25
C GLY A 22 49.96 -52.53 147.86
N THR A 23 48.89 -51.84 148.25
CA THR A 23 47.80 -52.39 149.08
C THR A 23 46.40 -51.93 148.66
N THR A 24 46.26 -50.73 148.10
CA THR A 24 44.99 -50.24 147.56
C THR A 24 44.65 -50.97 146.26
N ILE A 25 43.41 -51.45 146.15
CA ILE A 25 42.84 -51.97 144.90
C ILE A 25 42.79 -50.81 143.89
N VAL A 26 43.50 -50.91 142.77
CA VAL A 26 43.28 -49.97 141.67
C VAL A 26 41.97 -50.37 141.01
N PRO A 27 41.03 -49.43 140.82
CA PRO A 27 39.85 -49.67 140.01
C PRO A 27 40.28 -49.95 138.56
N LEU A 28 40.54 -51.22 138.28
CA LEU A 28 40.75 -51.76 136.95
C LEU A 28 39.40 -51.77 136.22
N TYR A 29 39.06 -50.61 135.67
CA TYR A 29 37.88 -50.44 134.83
C TYR A 29 38.07 -51.23 133.54
N ALA A 30 37.32 -52.33 133.42
CA ALA A 30 37.13 -53.05 132.18
C ALA A 30 36.11 -52.27 131.34
N ASP A 31 36.58 -51.37 130.47
CA ASP A 31 35.70 -50.57 129.62
C ASP A 31 34.86 -51.51 128.72
N PRO A 32 33.53 -51.57 128.85
CA PRO A 32 32.71 -52.53 128.13
C PRO A 32 32.58 -52.22 126.63
N THR A 33 33.04 -51.05 126.19
CA THR A 33 33.03 -50.63 124.79
C THR A 33 34.33 -50.97 124.08
N THR A 34 35.47 -50.87 124.79
CA THR A 34 36.83 -51.04 124.23
C THR A 34 37.56 -52.29 124.77
N HIS A 35 37.02 -52.91 125.81
CA HIS A 35 37.45 -54.13 126.53
C HIS A 35 38.88 -54.12 127.12
N ARG A 36 39.47 -52.94 127.35
CA ARG A 36 40.78 -52.79 128.01
C ARG A 36 40.67 -52.58 129.52
N LEU A 37 41.82 -52.74 130.19
CA LEU A 37 42.03 -52.63 131.64
C LEU A 37 43.16 -51.62 131.88
N LEU A 38 42.95 -50.56 132.70
CA LEU A 38 43.85 -49.38 132.78
C LEU A 38 44.36 -49.06 134.20
N VAL A 39 45.58 -48.50 134.29
CA VAL A 39 46.22 -47.92 135.50
C VAL A 39 47.04 -46.66 135.11
N ASP A 40 47.26 -45.71 136.04
CA ASP A 40 47.77 -44.34 135.78
C ASP A 40 49.20 -44.05 136.35
N PHE A 41 49.79 -42.88 136.02
CA PHE A 41 50.89 -42.08 136.65
C PHE A 41 51.96 -41.53 135.65
N ALA A 42 52.40 -40.27 135.83
CA ALA A 42 53.26 -39.51 134.88
C ALA A 42 53.93 -38.27 135.51
N SER A 43 54.94 -37.57 134.95
CA SER A 43 56.05 -37.90 134.01
C SER A 43 56.99 -36.69 133.80
N ALA A 44 58.31 -36.89 133.69
CA ALA A 44 59.36 -35.88 133.33
C ALA A 44 60.70 -36.60 133.01
N GLY A 45 61.74 -36.02 132.37
CA GLY A 45 61.95 -34.71 131.72
C GLY A 45 63.46 -34.47 131.45
N GLY A 46 63.87 -33.65 130.46
CA GLY A 46 65.31 -33.48 130.14
C GLY A 46 65.67 -32.77 128.82
N THR A 47 66.96 -32.72 128.48
CA THR A 47 67.55 -32.09 127.27
C THR A 47 67.76 -33.06 126.09
N VAL A 48 67.78 -32.53 124.86
CA VAL A 48 67.96 -33.30 123.61
C VAL A 48 69.41 -33.25 123.13
N THR A 49 70.01 -34.41 122.84
CA THR A 49 71.42 -34.55 122.41
C THR A 49 71.63 -34.82 120.92
N SER A 50 70.56 -35.05 120.14
CA SER A 50 70.65 -35.18 118.67
C SER A 50 69.31 -34.87 117.98
N VAL A 51 69.37 -34.37 116.74
CA VAL A 51 68.23 -34.22 115.82
C VAL A 51 68.59 -34.91 114.51
N SER A 52 67.64 -35.65 113.92
CA SER A 52 67.79 -36.32 112.63
C SER A 52 66.66 -35.93 111.69
N VAL A 53 67.00 -35.51 110.47
CA VAL A 53 66.05 -35.33 109.37
C VAL A 53 66.12 -36.59 108.50
N VAL A 54 65.06 -37.40 108.50
CA VAL A 54 64.99 -38.63 107.70
C VAL A 54 64.73 -38.26 106.25
N THR A 55 65.70 -38.51 105.37
CA THR A 55 65.75 -38.10 103.94
C THR A 55 64.65 -38.72 103.04
N ALA A 56 63.74 -39.51 103.59
CA ALA A 56 62.78 -40.32 102.82
C ALA A 56 61.69 -39.51 102.09
N ASN A 57 61.43 -38.26 102.50
CA ASN A 57 60.26 -37.48 102.07
C ASN A 57 60.61 -36.25 101.22
N GLY A 58 61.61 -36.35 100.35
CA GLY A 58 61.92 -35.31 99.35
C GLY A 58 62.60 -34.04 99.87
N PHE A 59 62.88 -33.97 101.18
CA PHE A 59 63.82 -33.03 101.77
C PHE A 59 65.04 -33.77 102.31
N ALA A 60 66.23 -33.33 101.89
CA ALA A 60 67.49 -33.65 102.56
C ALA A 60 67.89 -32.45 103.43
N GLY A 61 68.56 -32.71 104.55
CA GLY A 61 69.07 -31.64 105.39
C GLY A 61 70.17 -32.11 106.33
N SER A 62 71.09 -31.21 106.66
CA SER A 62 72.14 -31.44 107.64
C SER A 62 72.05 -30.41 108.77
N VAL A 63 72.51 -30.81 109.95
CA VAL A 63 72.70 -29.93 111.10
C VAL A 63 74.20 -29.75 111.27
N ALA A 64 74.72 -28.55 111.01
CA ALA A 64 76.16 -28.31 110.98
C ALA A 64 76.82 -28.45 112.37
N THR A 65 76.09 -28.13 113.45
CA THR A 65 76.56 -28.30 114.84
C THR A 65 75.36 -28.44 115.77
N ALA A 66 75.34 -29.49 116.60
CA ALA A 66 74.29 -29.70 117.60
C ALA A 66 74.57 -28.87 118.86
N THR A 67 73.98 -27.68 118.93
CA THR A 67 73.94 -26.83 120.13
C THR A 67 72.49 -26.67 120.60
N THR A 68 72.23 -25.82 121.60
CA THR A 68 70.87 -25.41 121.98
C THR A 68 70.14 -24.60 120.89
N THR A 69 70.84 -24.22 119.82
CA THR A 69 70.29 -23.39 118.73
C THR A 69 70.80 -23.90 117.36
N PRO A 70 70.45 -25.12 116.93
CA PRO A 70 70.98 -25.71 115.70
C PRO A 70 70.33 -25.06 114.46
N ALA A 71 71.16 -24.58 113.53
CA ALA A 71 70.70 -24.21 112.19
C ALA A 71 70.47 -25.48 111.36
N ILE A 72 69.27 -25.62 110.78
CA ILE A 72 68.89 -26.75 109.91
C ILE A 72 68.68 -26.20 108.49
N THR A 73 69.51 -26.65 107.55
CA THR A 73 69.33 -26.34 106.12
C THR A 73 68.57 -27.49 105.46
N LEU A 74 67.49 -27.18 104.73
CA LEU A 74 66.72 -28.16 103.96
C LEU A 74 66.84 -27.88 102.46
N SER A 75 67.03 -28.94 101.66
CA SER A 75 67.08 -28.90 100.19
C SER A 75 66.21 -29.99 99.59
N THR A 76 65.67 -29.77 98.39
CA THR A 76 64.80 -30.72 97.67
C THR A 76 65.33 -31.00 96.26
N THR A 77 65.05 -32.20 95.75
CA THR A 77 65.41 -32.64 94.39
C THR A 77 64.29 -32.47 93.37
N VAL A 78 63.14 -31.91 93.77
CA VAL A 78 61.98 -31.69 92.90
C VAL A 78 62.13 -30.37 92.14
N THR A 79 61.99 -30.41 90.81
CA THR A 79 61.99 -29.23 89.93
C THR A 79 60.59 -28.98 89.33
N GLY A 80 60.33 -27.74 88.90
CA GLY A 80 59.03 -27.32 88.35
C GLY A 80 58.06 -26.82 89.43
N ILE A 81 56.75 -26.96 89.18
CA ILE A 81 55.71 -26.56 90.14
C ILE A 81 55.59 -27.64 91.23
N LEU A 82 55.94 -27.26 92.45
CA LEU A 82 55.74 -28.07 93.65
C LEU A 82 54.27 -28.03 94.06
N SER A 83 53.67 -29.20 94.26
CA SER A 83 52.34 -29.36 94.85
C SER A 83 52.45 -30.18 96.14
N GLY A 84 51.82 -29.72 97.22
CA GLY A 84 51.69 -30.50 98.44
C GLY A 84 50.55 -31.51 98.29
N ASN A 85 50.83 -32.79 98.51
CA ASN A 85 49.83 -33.87 98.42
C ASN A 85 49.24 -34.26 99.79
N GLY A 86 49.35 -33.37 100.78
CA GLY A 86 48.89 -33.57 102.16
C GLY A 86 49.85 -34.37 103.06
N THR A 87 50.76 -35.18 102.50
CA THR A 87 51.74 -35.98 103.26
C THR A 87 53.20 -35.77 102.83
N ALA A 88 53.43 -35.33 101.60
CA ALA A 88 54.72 -34.98 101.03
C ALA A 88 54.57 -33.86 99.98
N ILE A 89 55.71 -33.44 99.40
CA ILE A 89 55.75 -32.57 98.22
C ILE A 89 55.99 -33.44 96.98
N SER A 90 55.24 -33.20 95.91
CA SER A 90 55.38 -33.87 94.61
C SER A 90 55.28 -32.87 93.45
N ALA A 91 55.94 -33.17 92.32
CA ALA A 91 55.80 -32.40 91.08
C ALA A 91 54.37 -32.50 90.55
N ALA A 92 53.79 -31.37 90.14
CA ALA A 92 52.49 -31.35 89.47
C ALA A 92 52.61 -31.75 87.98
N SER A 93 51.65 -32.53 87.48
CA SER A 93 51.57 -32.85 86.04
C SER A 93 50.92 -31.71 85.25
N THR A 94 51.61 -31.21 84.22
CA THR A 94 51.07 -30.20 83.27
C THR A 94 50.79 -30.84 81.90
N THR A 95 49.84 -30.28 81.15
CA THR A 95 49.56 -30.66 79.76
C THR A 95 50.05 -29.58 78.80
N GLY A 96 50.92 -29.96 77.85
CA GLY A 96 51.54 -29.06 76.87
C GLY A 96 53.03 -28.82 77.13
N SER A 97 53.71 -28.21 76.15
CA SER A 97 55.12 -27.81 76.24
C SER A 97 55.25 -26.30 76.18
N GLY A 98 55.69 -25.67 77.27
CA GLY A 98 55.83 -24.22 77.40
C GLY A 98 55.52 -23.73 78.82
N ASP A 99 55.58 -22.42 79.03
CA ASP A 99 55.23 -21.78 80.30
C ASP A 99 53.74 -21.97 80.65
N VAL A 100 53.44 -22.05 81.95
CA VAL A 100 52.05 -22.21 82.42
C VAL A 100 51.27 -20.91 82.24
N VAL A 101 50.27 -20.93 81.38
CA VAL A 101 49.50 -19.76 80.96
C VAL A 101 48.52 -19.30 82.05
N LEU A 102 49.02 -18.48 82.98
CA LEU A 102 48.27 -17.90 84.11
C LEU A 102 48.02 -16.38 83.96
N ALA A 103 48.35 -15.79 82.82
CA ALA A 103 48.26 -14.35 82.58
C ALA A 103 46.90 -13.91 82.01
N THR A 104 46.44 -12.72 82.39
CA THR A 104 45.34 -12.02 81.72
C THR A 104 45.78 -11.60 80.32
N SER A 105 44.96 -11.88 79.29
CA SER A 105 45.27 -11.66 77.87
C SER A 105 46.56 -12.36 77.38
N PRO A 106 46.63 -13.70 77.44
CA PRO A 106 47.82 -14.43 77.01
C PRO A 106 47.95 -14.44 75.48
N THR A 107 49.10 -14.02 74.96
CA THR A 107 49.45 -14.18 73.55
C THR A 107 50.02 -15.57 73.31
N LEU A 108 49.20 -16.47 72.77
CA LEU A 108 49.62 -17.81 72.36
C LEU A 108 50.45 -17.72 71.05
N VAL A 109 51.77 -17.80 71.18
CA VAL A 109 52.70 -17.85 70.05
C VAL A 109 53.40 -19.21 70.06
N THR A 110 53.08 -20.09 69.10
CA THR A 110 53.60 -21.45 68.94
C THR A 110 53.57 -22.32 70.22
N PRO A 111 52.56 -23.19 70.44
CA PRO A 111 51.90 -23.95 69.38
C PRO A 111 50.69 -23.28 68.72
N LEU A 112 50.48 -23.61 67.45
CA LEU A 112 49.23 -23.37 66.73
C LEU A 112 48.09 -24.15 67.44
N LEU A 113 46.88 -23.61 67.56
CA LEU A 113 45.73 -24.28 68.21
C LEU A 113 45.22 -25.55 67.48
N GLY A 114 45.91 -26.00 66.43
CA GLY A 114 45.43 -27.05 65.51
C GLY A 114 44.21 -26.59 64.70
N THR A 115 43.41 -27.54 64.24
CA THR A 115 42.08 -27.27 63.68
C THR A 115 41.05 -27.44 64.81
N PRO A 116 40.58 -26.35 65.46
CA PRO A 116 39.58 -26.48 66.50
C PRO A 116 38.26 -26.98 65.90
N THR A 117 37.66 -27.99 66.53
CA THR A 117 36.37 -28.57 66.09
C THR A 117 35.21 -27.56 66.21
N SER A 118 35.39 -26.54 67.07
CA SER A 118 34.54 -25.36 67.17
C SER A 118 35.32 -24.21 67.80
N GLY A 119 35.06 -22.97 67.39
CA GLY A 119 35.54 -21.77 68.06
C GLY A 119 34.52 -20.64 67.95
N ASN A 120 34.26 -19.93 69.05
CA ASN A 120 33.41 -18.74 69.01
C ASN A 120 34.29 -17.50 68.73
N LEU A 121 34.23 -17.00 67.50
CA LEU A 121 35.03 -15.86 67.03
C LEU A 121 34.38 -14.49 67.32
N ALA A 122 33.31 -14.42 68.13
CA ALA A 122 32.56 -13.17 68.39
C ALA A 122 33.41 -12.00 68.92
N ASN A 123 34.57 -12.28 69.55
CA ASN A 123 35.49 -11.26 70.08
C ASN A 123 36.71 -11.00 69.17
N CYS A 124 36.78 -11.60 67.97
CA CYS A 124 37.87 -11.39 67.01
C CYS A 124 37.67 -10.13 66.15
N THR A 125 37.59 -8.96 66.80
CA THR A 125 37.53 -7.67 66.11
C THR A 125 38.84 -7.39 65.37
N GLY A 126 38.77 -7.20 64.05
CA GLY A 126 39.94 -6.92 63.21
C GLY A 126 40.42 -8.08 62.31
N TYR A 127 39.66 -9.17 62.20
CA TYR A 127 39.95 -10.21 61.21
C TYR A 127 39.83 -9.64 59.78
N PRO A 128 40.87 -9.68 58.94
CA PRO A 128 40.80 -9.14 57.58
C PRO A 128 39.90 -10.01 56.71
N VAL A 129 39.06 -9.41 55.87
CA VAL A 129 38.21 -10.13 54.89
C VAL A 129 39.05 -11.03 53.97
N ALA A 130 40.30 -10.64 53.69
CA ALA A 130 41.27 -11.45 52.94
C ALA A 130 41.71 -12.76 53.64
N GLY A 131 41.47 -12.93 54.95
CA GLY A 131 41.71 -14.17 55.67
C GLY A 131 40.61 -15.22 55.48
N LEU A 132 39.45 -14.82 54.96
CA LEU A 132 38.30 -15.70 54.77
C LEU A 132 38.55 -16.64 53.57
N ALA A 133 39.05 -17.84 53.87
CA ALA A 133 39.39 -18.86 52.87
C ALA A 133 38.14 -19.46 52.19
N ASN A 134 38.32 -20.02 51.00
CA ASN A 134 37.31 -20.72 50.20
C ASN A 134 36.15 -19.85 49.64
N LEU A 135 36.29 -18.53 49.65
CA LEU A 135 35.44 -17.65 48.84
C LEU A 135 35.76 -17.83 47.35
N GLY A 136 34.74 -17.72 46.49
CA GLY A 136 34.93 -17.73 45.04
C GLY A 136 35.79 -16.55 44.57
N THR A 137 36.51 -16.73 43.46
CA THR A 137 37.39 -15.72 42.87
C THR A 137 36.66 -14.37 42.71
N GLY A 138 37.22 -13.31 43.30
CA GLY A 138 36.67 -11.96 43.26
C GLY A 138 35.61 -11.64 44.33
N VAL A 139 35.04 -12.63 45.03
CA VAL A 139 34.00 -12.38 46.05
C VAL A 139 34.56 -11.65 47.27
N ALA A 140 35.75 -12.03 47.75
CA ALA A 140 36.42 -11.33 48.85
C ALA A 140 36.75 -9.86 48.49
N THR A 141 37.13 -9.60 47.23
CA THR A 141 37.35 -8.26 46.71
C THR A 141 36.06 -7.45 46.68
N ALA A 142 34.96 -8.03 46.16
CA ALA A 142 33.66 -7.37 46.09
C ALA A 142 33.07 -7.05 47.48
N LEU A 143 33.30 -7.92 48.47
CA LEU A 143 32.89 -7.70 49.87
C LEU A 143 33.71 -6.60 50.59
N ALA A 144 34.93 -6.34 50.14
CA ALA A 144 35.79 -5.28 50.68
C ALA A 144 35.52 -3.90 50.06
N ILE A 145 34.65 -3.81 49.04
CA ILE A 145 34.29 -2.57 48.36
C ILE A 145 32.92 -2.09 48.88
N ASN A 146 32.78 -0.78 49.14
CA ASN A 146 31.50 -0.18 49.53
C ASN A 146 30.42 -0.42 48.47
N VAL A 147 29.26 -0.94 48.90
CA VAL A 147 28.08 -1.15 48.06
C VAL A 147 27.75 0.11 47.25
N GLY A 148 27.52 -0.05 45.96
CA GLY A 148 27.31 1.05 45.00
C GLY A 148 28.58 1.57 44.31
N SER A 149 29.77 1.10 44.70
CA SER A 149 31.03 1.41 43.99
C SER A 149 31.32 0.37 42.90
N ALA A 150 32.15 0.73 41.91
CA ALA A 150 32.57 -0.19 40.86
C ALA A 150 33.27 -1.43 41.44
N GLY A 151 32.81 -2.63 41.05
CA GLY A 151 33.34 -3.91 41.55
C GLY A 151 32.70 -4.43 42.85
N ALA A 152 31.80 -3.67 43.48
CA ALA A 152 30.99 -4.17 44.59
C ALA A 152 29.93 -5.19 44.13
N PHE A 153 29.41 -5.98 45.08
CA PHE A 153 28.20 -6.77 44.86
C PHE A 153 26.95 -5.88 44.86
N VAL A 154 25.90 -6.33 44.17
CA VAL A 154 24.61 -5.62 44.11
C VAL A 154 23.63 -6.23 45.12
N THR A 155 23.09 -5.40 45.99
CA THR A 155 22.06 -5.80 46.97
C THR A 155 20.66 -5.83 46.35
N PHE A 156 19.69 -6.46 47.01
CA PHE A 156 18.28 -6.31 46.65
C PHE A 156 17.90 -4.81 46.65
N ASN A 157 17.16 -4.38 45.62
CA ASN A 157 16.89 -2.96 45.28
C ASN A 157 18.13 -2.05 45.05
N GLY A 158 19.35 -2.58 45.01
CA GLY A 158 20.56 -1.82 44.69
C GLY A 158 20.67 -1.48 43.19
N ALA A 159 21.35 -0.37 42.87
CA ALA A 159 21.68 -0.03 41.50
C ALA A 159 22.77 -0.96 40.93
N LEU A 160 22.68 -1.30 39.64
CA LEU A 160 23.62 -2.20 38.95
C LEU A 160 25.01 -1.56 38.69
N GLY A 161 25.15 -0.25 38.90
CA GLY A 161 26.37 0.51 38.60
C GLY A 161 26.60 0.71 37.10
N THR A 162 27.86 0.93 36.72
CA THR A 162 28.31 1.08 35.32
C THR A 162 29.24 -0.07 34.94
N PRO A 163 28.73 -1.31 34.74
CA PRO A 163 29.55 -2.44 34.36
C PRO A 163 30.11 -2.28 32.94
N SER A 164 31.30 -2.82 32.68
CA SER A 164 31.92 -2.78 31.34
C SER A 164 31.16 -3.63 30.30
N SER A 165 30.36 -4.60 30.75
CA SER A 165 29.36 -5.31 29.96
C SER A 165 28.31 -5.93 30.90
N GLY A 166 27.08 -6.13 30.42
CA GLY A 166 26.03 -6.79 31.19
C GLY A 166 24.87 -7.23 30.29
N THR A 167 24.40 -8.47 30.47
CA THR A 167 23.26 -9.03 29.72
C THR A 167 22.01 -9.01 30.59
N LEU A 168 21.01 -8.19 30.24
CA LEU A 168 19.87 -7.84 31.11
C LEU A 168 18.61 -8.68 30.86
N THR A 169 18.75 -9.99 30.61
CA THR A 169 17.67 -10.90 30.18
C THR A 169 16.42 -10.91 31.06
N SER A 170 16.52 -10.55 32.34
CA SER A 170 15.40 -10.56 33.30
C SER A 170 15.23 -9.24 34.07
N ALA A 171 15.74 -8.13 33.55
CA ALA A 171 15.62 -6.81 34.18
C ALA A 171 14.23 -6.17 33.93
N THR A 172 13.19 -6.75 34.52
CA THR A 172 11.83 -6.19 34.50
C THR A 172 11.80 -4.85 35.23
N GLY A 173 11.52 -3.77 34.51
CA GLY A 173 11.44 -2.41 35.07
C GLY A 173 12.47 -1.40 34.55
N LEU A 174 13.33 -1.78 33.59
CA LEU A 174 14.15 -0.82 32.84
C LEU A 174 13.26 0.16 32.06
N PRO A 175 13.24 1.48 32.36
CA PRO A 175 12.38 2.42 31.65
C PRO A 175 12.97 2.69 30.26
N ILE A 176 12.31 2.22 29.20
CA ILE A 176 12.83 2.31 27.82
C ILE A 176 13.10 3.76 27.38
N SER A 177 12.32 4.73 27.87
CA SER A 177 12.45 6.15 27.54
C SER A 177 13.58 6.90 28.26
N THR A 178 14.12 6.37 29.37
CA THR A 178 15.10 7.09 30.23
C THR A 178 16.26 6.25 30.76
N GLY A 179 16.17 4.92 30.71
CA GLY A 179 17.13 3.97 31.26
C GLY A 179 18.16 3.44 30.25
N VAL A 180 18.03 3.78 28.96
CA VAL A 180 18.97 3.42 27.90
C VAL A 180 19.60 4.69 27.33
N SER A 181 20.91 4.86 27.53
CA SER A 181 21.67 5.98 26.98
C SER A 181 22.29 5.63 25.61
N GLY A 182 22.71 6.65 24.85
CA GLY A 182 23.38 6.46 23.55
C GLY A 182 22.45 6.17 22.37
N LEU A 183 21.14 6.04 22.59
CA LEU A 183 20.14 6.01 21.52
C LEU A 183 20.04 7.38 20.83
N GLY A 184 19.76 7.38 19.53
CA GLY A 184 19.51 8.62 18.78
C GLY A 184 18.27 9.37 19.27
N THR A 185 18.24 10.69 19.03
CA THR A 185 17.10 11.56 19.42
C THR A 185 15.77 10.97 18.98
N GLY A 186 14.84 10.82 19.92
CA GLY A 186 13.49 10.28 19.66
C GLY A 186 13.38 8.75 19.63
N VAL A 187 14.48 8.00 19.53
CA VAL A 187 14.42 6.51 19.45
C VAL A 187 13.90 5.90 20.76
N ALA A 188 14.36 6.38 21.91
CA ALA A 188 13.88 5.93 23.22
C ALA A 188 12.38 6.21 23.41
N THR A 189 11.89 7.35 22.90
CA THR A 189 10.46 7.70 22.87
C THR A 189 9.68 6.77 21.95
N ALA A 190 10.15 6.54 20.73
CA ALA A 190 9.49 5.66 19.75
C ALA A 190 9.40 4.21 20.22
N LEU A 191 10.43 3.69 20.92
CA LEU A 191 10.44 2.35 21.53
C LEU A 191 9.54 2.23 22.77
N ALA A 192 9.23 3.34 23.44
CA ALA A 192 8.30 3.38 24.58
C ALA A 192 6.82 3.54 24.17
N ILE A 193 6.54 3.72 22.87
CA ILE A 193 5.19 3.85 22.30
C ILE A 193 4.78 2.52 21.66
N ASN A 194 3.52 2.12 21.84
CA ASN A 194 2.97 0.93 21.19
C ASN A 194 3.03 1.05 19.65
N VAL A 195 3.58 0.02 18.99
CA VAL A 195 3.66 -0.09 17.51
C VAL A 195 2.30 0.20 16.87
N GLY A 196 2.30 1.03 15.83
CA GLY A 196 1.10 1.50 15.13
C GLY A 196 0.51 2.81 15.67
N SER A 197 0.96 3.30 16.83
CA SER A 197 0.58 4.63 17.34
C SER A 197 1.45 5.74 16.71
N ALA A 198 0.95 6.98 16.69
CA ALA A 198 1.71 8.12 16.21
C ALA A 198 3.05 8.29 16.97
N GLY A 199 4.16 8.43 16.24
CA GLY A 199 5.50 8.55 16.81
C GLY A 199 6.20 7.23 17.18
N ALA A 200 5.53 6.08 17.03
CA ALA A 200 6.18 4.77 17.14
C ALA A 200 7.09 4.47 15.93
N PHE A 201 7.98 3.49 16.08
CA PHE A 201 8.71 2.93 14.95
C PHE A 201 7.81 2.03 14.09
N VAL A 202 8.09 1.96 12.79
CA VAL A 202 7.41 1.05 11.86
C VAL A 202 8.19 -0.27 11.81
N THR A 203 7.54 -1.39 12.14
CA THR A 203 8.12 -2.73 11.98
C THR A 203 8.12 -3.16 10.51
N PHE A 204 8.93 -4.15 10.15
CA PHE A 204 8.75 -4.83 8.86
C PHE A 204 7.33 -5.40 8.75
N ASN A 205 6.66 -5.16 7.63
CA ASN A 205 5.22 -5.37 7.40
C ASN A 205 4.25 -4.67 8.38
N GLY A 206 4.74 -3.75 9.23
CA GLY A 206 3.90 -2.91 10.08
C GLY A 206 3.22 -1.80 9.27
N ALA A 207 2.01 -1.41 9.70
CA ALA A 207 1.35 -0.22 9.17
C ALA A 207 2.11 1.05 9.60
N LEU A 208 2.09 2.08 8.75
CA LEU A 208 2.70 3.40 9.02
C LEU A 208 1.97 4.17 10.15
N GLY A 209 0.80 3.70 10.59
CA GLY A 209 -0.05 4.36 11.59
C GLY A 209 -0.81 5.56 10.99
N THR A 210 -1.13 6.54 11.84
CA THR A 210 -1.76 7.81 11.45
C THR A 210 -0.83 9.00 11.70
N PRO A 211 0.31 9.12 10.98
CA PRO A 211 1.22 10.25 11.17
C PRO A 211 0.61 11.54 10.62
N SER A 212 0.97 12.69 11.21
CA SER A 212 0.55 14.01 10.72
C SER A 212 1.09 14.33 9.33
N SER A 213 2.21 13.71 8.94
CA SER A 213 2.75 13.68 7.59
C SER A 213 3.67 12.48 7.41
N GLY A 214 3.76 11.94 6.20
CA GLY A 214 4.69 10.87 5.84
C GLY A 214 5.30 11.15 4.47
N THR A 215 6.61 11.36 4.41
CA THR A 215 7.32 11.60 3.15
C THR A 215 7.83 10.27 2.59
N VAL A 216 7.27 9.83 1.47
CA VAL A 216 7.70 8.60 0.77
C VAL A 216 8.56 8.99 -0.42
N THR A 217 9.88 9.03 -0.24
CA THR A 217 10.81 9.59 -1.24
C THR A 217 11.29 8.59 -2.30
N ASN A 218 11.11 7.27 -2.10
CA ASN A 218 11.63 6.26 -3.02
C ASN A 218 10.92 4.89 -2.89
N LEU A 219 9.61 4.85 -3.16
CA LEU A 219 8.89 3.58 -3.21
C LEU A 219 9.12 2.90 -4.57
N THR A 220 9.94 1.84 -4.58
CA THR A 220 10.34 1.12 -5.80
C THR A 220 9.90 -0.34 -5.76
N GLY A 221 9.73 -0.96 -6.93
CA GLY A 221 9.21 -2.32 -7.07
C GLY A 221 7.68 -2.39 -7.16
N THR A 222 7.09 -3.54 -6.85
CA THR A 222 5.64 -3.81 -6.94
C THR A 222 4.82 -3.23 -5.77
N ALA A 223 5.29 -2.15 -5.15
CA ALA A 223 4.70 -1.59 -3.95
C ALA A 223 3.42 -0.79 -4.26
N SER A 224 2.26 -1.38 -4.00
CA SER A 224 0.96 -0.71 -4.14
C SER A 224 0.72 0.27 -2.99
N ILE A 225 0.49 1.55 -3.29
CA ILE A 225 -0.01 2.52 -2.31
C ILE A 225 -1.53 2.57 -2.39
N ASN A 226 -2.22 2.18 -1.32
CA ASN A 226 -3.66 2.39 -1.19
C ASN A 226 -3.90 3.71 -0.45
N ILE A 227 -4.40 4.73 -1.15
CA ILE A 227 -4.70 6.06 -0.59
C ILE A 227 -6.22 6.19 -0.50
N ASN A 228 -6.77 6.01 0.71
CA ASN A 228 -8.18 6.28 1.00
C ASN A 228 -8.40 7.78 1.28
N GLY A 229 -8.20 8.61 0.25
CA GLY A 229 -8.28 10.08 0.35
C GLY A 229 -7.67 10.78 -0.87
N THR A 230 -7.52 12.10 -0.79
CA THR A 230 -6.98 12.93 -1.89
C THR A 230 -5.48 12.70 -2.10
N VAL A 231 -5.09 12.43 -3.34
CA VAL A 231 -3.68 12.40 -3.75
C VAL A 231 -3.25 13.84 -4.08
N GLY A 232 -2.54 14.47 -3.14
CA GLY A 232 -2.05 15.85 -3.27
C GLY A 232 -2.71 16.82 -2.28
N GLY A 233 -1.87 17.46 -1.45
CA GLY A 233 -2.29 18.58 -0.61
C GLY A 233 -2.42 19.88 -1.39
N THR A 234 -2.58 21.01 -0.70
CA THR A 234 -3.03 22.34 -1.21
C THR A 234 -2.33 22.94 -2.45
N THR A 235 -1.24 22.36 -2.97
CA THR A 235 -0.70 22.69 -4.30
C THR A 235 0.09 21.50 -4.87
N PRO A 236 -0.56 20.50 -5.51
CA PRO A 236 0.15 19.38 -6.15
C PRO A 236 0.78 19.88 -7.46
N THR A 237 2.10 19.82 -7.58
CA THR A 237 2.79 20.45 -8.72
C THR A 237 2.69 19.69 -10.04
N THR A 238 2.39 18.39 -10.02
CA THR A 238 1.88 17.53 -11.12
C THR A 238 1.75 16.09 -10.58
N ALA A 239 0.78 15.32 -11.05
CA ALA A 239 0.77 13.86 -10.90
C ALA A 239 1.00 13.18 -12.26
N THR A 240 1.90 12.20 -12.32
CA THR A 240 2.19 11.43 -13.53
C THR A 240 1.81 9.97 -13.35
N PHE A 241 1.10 9.42 -14.34
CA PHE A 241 0.66 8.02 -14.35
C PHE A 241 1.03 7.38 -15.68
N THR A 242 1.56 6.14 -15.66
CA THR A 242 1.73 5.34 -16.89
C THR A 242 0.37 4.86 -17.43
N THR A 243 -0.56 4.57 -16.52
CA THR A 243 -1.95 4.24 -16.83
C THR A 243 -2.80 4.63 -15.62
N ALA A 244 -3.92 5.31 -15.85
CA ALA A 244 -4.89 5.65 -14.81
C ALA A 244 -6.25 5.05 -15.17
N THR A 245 -6.80 4.23 -14.27
CA THR A 245 -8.16 3.69 -14.39
C THR A 245 -9.10 4.50 -13.50
N ILE A 246 -10.10 5.15 -14.09
CA ILE A 246 -11.10 5.93 -13.36
C ILE A 246 -12.38 5.10 -13.27
N ASN A 247 -12.80 4.72 -12.06
CA ASN A 247 -13.95 3.85 -11.84
C ASN A 247 -15.31 4.59 -11.77
N THR A 248 -15.29 5.90 -11.48
CA THR A 248 -16.50 6.69 -11.25
C THR A 248 -16.57 7.94 -12.12
N SER A 249 -15.66 8.90 -11.90
CA SER A 249 -15.69 10.21 -12.56
C SER A 249 -14.34 10.90 -12.50
N LEU A 250 -13.98 11.62 -13.57
CA LEU A 250 -12.92 12.61 -13.58
C LEU A 250 -13.60 14.00 -13.55
N LEU A 251 -13.43 14.74 -12.47
CA LEU A 251 -14.11 16.03 -12.25
C LEU A 251 -13.07 17.16 -12.09
N PRO A 252 -13.26 18.33 -12.74
CA PRO A 252 -12.52 19.53 -12.39
C PRO A 252 -12.96 20.08 -11.02
N ASP A 253 -12.16 20.94 -10.42
CA ASP A 253 -12.45 21.60 -9.13
C ASP A 253 -13.36 22.83 -9.29
N ALA A 254 -13.38 23.44 -10.47
CA ALA A 254 -14.29 24.51 -10.88
C ALA A 254 -14.58 24.46 -12.38
N ASN A 255 -15.61 25.17 -12.84
CA ASN A 255 -15.76 25.49 -14.26
C ASN A 255 -14.50 26.25 -14.72
N ASP A 256 -13.96 25.85 -15.88
CA ASP A 256 -12.69 26.32 -16.43
C ASP A 256 -11.44 26.13 -15.53
N GLY A 257 -11.55 25.36 -14.43
CA GLY A 257 -10.45 25.09 -13.50
C GLY A 257 -9.44 24.04 -14.00
N ALA A 258 -9.86 23.10 -14.85
CA ALA A 258 -8.99 22.09 -15.44
C ALA A 258 -9.37 21.78 -16.90
N VAL A 259 -8.39 21.30 -17.68
CA VAL A 259 -8.51 21.00 -19.12
C VAL A 259 -8.25 19.54 -19.42
N LEU A 260 -8.88 19.01 -20.48
CA LEU A 260 -8.59 17.68 -21.02
C LEU A 260 -7.50 17.77 -22.10
N GLY A 261 -6.25 17.66 -21.65
CA GLY A 261 -5.06 17.86 -22.50
C GLY A 261 -4.75 19.33 -22.75
N ALA A 262 -3.58 19.61 -23.31
CA ALA A 262 -3.14 20.97 -23.64
C ALA A 262 -2.30 21.01 -24.92
N ALA A 263 -1.97 22.21 -25.41
CA ALA A 263 -1.10 22.38 -26.56
C ALA A 263 0.26 21.67 -26.35
N GLY A 264 0.65 20.79 -27.26
CA GLY A 264 1.85 19.94 -27.14
C GLY A 264 1.69 18.69 -26.27
N THR A 265 0.55 18.50 -25.59
CA THR A 265 0.24 17.35 -24.72
C THR A 265 -1.23 16.91 -24.88
N ALA A 266 -1.71 16.86 -26.13
CA ALA A 266 -3.04 16.38 -26.46
C ALA A 266 -3.13 14.84 -26.36
N PHE A 267 -4.34 14.33 -26.16
CA PHE A 267 -4.63 12.91 -26.38
C PHE A 267 -4.53 12.59 -27.89
N SER A 268 -4.05 11.38 -28.23
CA SER A 268 -4.12 10.88 -29.61
C SER A 268 -5.56 10.63 -30.02
N ASP A 269 -6.30 9.93 -29.16
CA ASP A 269 -7.62 9.39 -29.46
C ASP A 269 -8.59 9.67 -28.30
N LEU A 270 -9.89 9.74 -28.61
CA LEU A 270 -10.99 9.77 -27.64
C LEU A 270 -11.97 8.65 -27.94
N PHE A 271 -11.99 7.61 -27.11
CA PHE A 271 -12.94 6.51 -27.23
C PHE A 271 -14.08 6.69 -26.23
N LEU A 272 -15.31 6.84 -26.76
CA LEU A 272 -16.55 6.91 -25.99
C LEU A 272 -17.37 5.63 -26.23
N ALA A 273 -18.16 5.22 -25.24
CA ALA A 273 -19.11 4.14 -25.40
C ALA A 273 -20.33 4.59 -26.24
N GLU A 274 -21.09 3.62 -26.75
CA GLU A 274 -22.42 3.84 -27.33
C GLU A 274 -23.31 4.63 -26.35
N GLY A 275 -23.96 5.70 -26.81
CA GLY A 275 -24.71 6.64 -25.95
C GLY A 275 -23.83 7.65 -25.20
N GLY A 276 -22.52 7.69 -25.47
CA GLY A 276 -21.61 8.70 -24.91
C GLY A 276 -21.98 10.11 -25.35
N VAL A 277 -21.96 11.05 -24.40
CA VAL A 277 -22.40 12.44 -24.60
C VAL A 277 -21.24 13.40 -24.37
N ILE A 278 -20.98 14.30 -25.32
CA ILE A 278 -20.23 15.55 -25.09
C ILE A 278 -21.27 16.65 -24.88
N ASN A 279 -21.19 17.36 -23.76
CA ASN A 279 -22.23 18.30 -23.31
C ASN A 279 -21.61 19.65 -22.94
N TRP A 280 -22.13 20.73 -23.52
CA TRP A 280 -21.77 22.11 -23.20
C TRP A 280 -22.91 22.82 -22.45
N ASP A 281 -22.51 23.67 -21.50
CA ASP A 281 -23.37 24.48 -20.64
C ASP A 281 -24.65 23.77 -20.12
N SER A 282 -24.46 22.59 -19.53
CA SER A 282 -25.55 21.81 -18.92
C SER A 282 -26.71 21.46 -19.86
N SER A 283 -26.39 21.18 -21.13
CA SER A 283 -27.25 20.73 -22.24
C SER A 283 -27.78 21.82 -23.17
N ASP A 284 -27.10 22.97 -23.23
CA ASP A 284 -27.33 23.97 -24.30
C ASP A 284 -26.95 23.41 -25.67
N VAL A 285 -25.84 22.67 -25.76
CA VAL A 285 -25.49 21.83 -26.92
C VAL A 285 -25.01 20.46 -26.46
N THR A 286 -25.44 19.40 -27.15
CA THR A 286 -24.91 18.05 -26.95
C THR A 286 -24.56 17.36 -28.27
N LEU A 287 -23.51 16.53 -28.22
CA LEU A 287 -23.19 15.51 -29.22
C LEU A 287 -23.40 14.14 -28.58
N THR A 288 -24.34 13.34 -29.10
CA THR A 288 -24.62 11.99 -28.61
C THR A 288 -24.52 10.99 -29.76
N GLN A 289 -23.69 9.96 -29.63
CA GLN A 289 -23.66 8.88 -30.61
C GLN A 289 -24.66 7.78 -30.21
N THR A 290 -25.49 7.35 -31.16
CA THR A 290 -26.38 6.18 -31.02
C THR A 290 -26.59 5.53 -32.40
N GLY A 291 -26.47 4.21 -32.52
CA GLY A 291 -26.80 3.47 -33.74
C GLY A 291 -25.97 3.86 -34.97
N ASN A 292 -24.68 4.19 -34.76
CA ASN A 292 -23.77 4.79 -35.75
C ASN A 292 -24.16 6.21 -36.23
N ILE A 293 -25.11 6.88 -35.58
CA ILE A 293 -25.51 8.26 -35.86
C ILE A 293 -24.97 9.17 -34.76
N LEU A 294 -24.33 10.28 -35.13
CA LEU A 294 -23.98 11.35 -34.20
C LEU A 294 -25.09 12.41 -34.21
N ALA A 295 -25.90 12.45 -33.17
CA ALA A 295 -26.95 13.45 -33.00
C ALA A 295 -26.37 14.73 -32.39
N VAL A 296 -26.64 15.86 -33.03
CA VAL A 296 -26.47 17.21 -32.45
C VAL A 296 -27.83 17.66 -31.93
N ALA A 297 -27.90 18.08 -30.67
CA ALA A 297 -29.13 18.60 -30.07
C ALA A 297 -28.86 19.91 -29.30
N GLY A 298 -29.87 20.78 -29.25
CA GLY A 298 -29.81 22.09 -28.60
C GLY A 298 -29.35 23.24 -29.51
N GLY A 299 -28.48 22.97 -30.48
CA GLY A 299 -27.99 23.97 -31.44
C GLY A 299 -27.70 23.43 -32.85
N ASP A 300 -27.24 24.33 -33.73
CA ASP A 300 -26.95 24.05 -35.14
C ASP A 300 -25.57 23.37 -35.35
N PHE A 301 -25.50 22.38 -36.24
CA PHE A 301 -24.22 21.92 -36.78
C PHE A 301 -23.72 22.87 -37.88
N ARG A 302 -22.81 23.78 -37.53
CA ARG A 302 -22.24 24.77 -38.46
C ARG A 302 -20.83 24.40 -38.91
N ILE A 303 -20.67 24.03 -40.17
CA ILE A 303 -19.37 24.04 -40.85
C ILE A 303 -19.04 25.50 -41.20
N ALA A 304 -18.02 26.08 -40.58
CA ALA A 304 -17.73 27.52 -40.66
C ALA A 304 -16.88 27.92 -41.88
N THR A 305 -16.14 26.98 -42.46
CA THR A 305 -15.33 27.19 -43.68
C THR A 305 -16.18 26.93 -44.92
N ALA A 306 -16.00 27.73 -45.98
CA ALA A 306 -16.73 27.57 -47.24
C ALA A 306 -16.45 26.22 -47.94
N ASP A 307 -15.31 25.61 -47.65
CA ASP A 307 -14.95 24.26 -48.06
C ASP A 307 -15.69 23.22 -47.21
N VAL A 308 -16.92 22.89 -47.60
CA VAL A 308 -17.64 21.68 -47.17
C VAL A 308 -17.02 20.43 -47.80
N GLY A 309 -15.69 20.28 -47.65
CA GLY A 309 -14.86 19.19 -48.13
C GLY A 309 -14.85 18.98 -49.64
N THR A 310 -13.72 19.18 -50.29
CA THR A 310 -13.53 18.80 -51.71
C THR A 310 -13.51 17.28 -51.94
N ASN A 311 -13.58 16.47 -50.88
CA ASN A 311 -13.82 15.03 -50.97
C ASN A 311 -15.29 14.76 -51.29
N ALA A 312 -15.57 13.87 -52.25
CA ALA A 312 -16.92 13.53 -52.71
C ALA A 312 -17.84 13.01 -51.60
N ASP A 313 -17.27 12.41 -50.54
CA ASP A 313 -18.01 11.92 -49.38
C ASP A 313 -18.57 13.03 -48.46
N SER A 314 -18.19 14.29 -48.68
CA SER A 314 -18.47 15.42 -47.77
C SER A 314 -19.85 16.04 -47.96
N VAL A 315 -20.65 15.55 -48.91
CA VAL A 315 -22.01 16.07 -49.15
C VAL A 315 -22.91 15.66 -47.98
N PRO A 316 -23.59 16.60 -47.30
CA PRO A 316 -24.55 16.25 -46.27
C PRO A 316 -25.70 15.47 -46.90
N THR A 317 -25.75 14.17 -46.62
CA THR A 317 -26.80 13.25 -47.08
C THR A 317 -27.98 13.31 -46.11
N LEU A 318 -28.81 14.34 -46.25
CA LEU A 318 -30.04 14.46 -45.45
C LEU A 318 -31.08 13.45 -45.95
N SER A 319 -31.53 12.57 -45.06
CA SER A 319 -32.58 11.56 -45.31
C SER A 319 -34.01 12.14 -45.38
N SER A 320 -34.14 13.47 -45.41
CA SER A 320 -35.39 14.21 -45.36
C SER A 320 -35.36 15.47 -46.24
N THR A 321 -36.54 16.00 -46.56
CA THR A 321 -36.68 17.27 -47.29
C THR A 321 -35.87 18.38 -46.62
N SER A 322 -34.96 19.00 -47.37
CA SER A 322 -34.06 20.05 -46.88
C SER A 322 -34.49 21.41 -47.40
N THR A 323 -34.64 22.39 -46.52
CA THR A 323 -35.05 23.76 -46.88
C THR A 323 -33.85 24.71 -46.85
N PHE A 324 -33.38 25.14 -48.03
CA PHE A 324 -32.23 26.02 -48.18
C PHE A 324 -32.65 27.50 -48.26
N THR A 325 -33.06 28.11 -47.15
CA THR A 325 -33.45 29.52 -47.12
C THR A 325 -32.25 30.45 -47.31
N SER A 326 -32.33 31.36 -48.27
CA SER A 326 -31.30 32.36 -48.61
C SER A 326 -29.91 31.72 -48.77
N LYS A 327 -29.81 30.74 -49.67
CA LYS A 327 -28.56 30.07 -50.05
C LYS A 327 -28.42 30.11 -51.58
N THR A 328 -27.19 30.35 -52.03
CA THR A 328 -26.82 30.19 -53.44
C THR A 328 -26.34 28.76 -53.66
N LEU A 329 -26.92 28.07 -54.62
CA LEU A 329 -26.39 26.79 -55.11
C LEU A 329 -25.50 27.07 -56.32
N THR A 330 -24.20 26.86 -56.19
CA THR A 330 -23.24 27.04 -57.29
C THR A 330 -23.08 25.71 -58.03
N SER A 331 -23.40 25.69 -59.32
CA SER A 331 -23.33 24.50 -60.19
C SER A 331 -24.04 23.22 -59.65
N PRO A 332 -25.27 23.29 -59.11
CA PRO A 332 -25.99 22.10 -58.67
C PRO A 332 -26.35 21.20 -59.84
N THR A 333 -26.14 19.90 -59.71
CA THR A 333 -26.76 18.90 -60.59
C THR A 333 -28.12 18.53 -60.01
N ILE A 334 -29.20 18.76 -60.77
CA ILE A 334 -30.57 18.45 -60.34
C ILE A 334 -31.19 17.46 -61.34
N THR A 335 -31.16 16.17 -61.01
CA THR A 335 -31.58 15.10 -61.93
C THR A 335 -33.09 15.01 -62.12
N THR A 336 -33.89 15.41 -61.12
CA THR A 336 -35.37 15.34 -61.14
C THR A 336 -35.97 16.62 -60.56
N ALA A 337 -35.82 17.73 -61.27
CA ALA A 337 -36.33 19.03 -60.83
C ALA A 337 -37.86 19.11 -60.94
N SER A 338 -38.54 19.49 -59.85
CA SER A 338 -39.90 20.02 -59.88
C SER A 338 -39.86 21.43 -59.31
N LEU A 339 -39.93 22.43 -60.18
CA LEU A 339 -39.81 23.85 -59.82
C LEU A 339 -41.20 24.48 -59.70
N SER A 340 -41.65 24.73 -58.47
CA SER A 340 -42.92 25.40 -58.19
C SER A 340 -42.74 26.90 -57.96
N GLY A 341 -43.68 27.71 -58.46
CA GLY A 341 -43.65 29.16 -58.31
C GLY A 341 -42.67 29.87 -59.25
N THR A 342 -42.54 31.19 -59.11
CA THR A 342 -41.74 32.02 -60.01
C THR A 342 -40.26 31.67 -59.98
N GLN A 343 -39.73 31.20 -61.11
CA GLN A 343 -38.29 31.06 -61.35
C GLN A 343 -37.79 32.33 -62.04
N LEU A 344 -37.04 33.17 -61.33
CA LEU A 344 -36.50 34.42 -61.85
C LEU A 344 -35.07 34.22 -62.36
N LEU A 345 -34.86 34.48 -63.65
CA LEU A 345 -33.52 34.66 -64.20
C LEU A 345 -33.07 36.10 -63.90
N ALA A 346 -31.86 36.24 -63.34
CA ALA A 346 -31.25 37.55 -63.10
C ALA A 346 -30.84 38.25 -64.41
N GLU A 347 -30.50 39.53 -64.33
CA GLU A 347 -29.92 40.26 -65.47
C GLU A 347 -28.67 39.52 -65.99
N GLY A 348 -28.64 39.23 -67.29
CA GLY A 348 -27.56 38.47 -67.93
C GLY A 348 -27.60 36.95 -67.75
N ALA A 349 -28.59 36.39 -67.03
CA ALA A 349 -28.79 34.95 -66.94
C ALA A 349 -29.68 34.42 -68.08
N SER A 350 -29.42 33.18 -68.51
CA SER A 350 -30.17 32.50 -69.58
C SER A 350 -30.45 31.04 -69.22
N ILE A 351 -31.40 30.42 -69.93
CA ILE A 351 -31.53 28.95 -69.97
C ILE A 351 -30.56 28.46 -71.04
N GLY A 352 -29.55 27.71 -70.65
CA GLY A 352 -28.66 27.03 -71.58
C GLY A 352 -29.29 25.73 -72.09
N LEU A 353 -29.28 25.53 -73.40
CA LEU A 353 -29.48 24.22 -74.02
C LEU A 353 -28.12 23.55 -74.23
N ASP A 354 -28.06 22.22 -74.21
CA ASP A 354 -26.85 21.49 -74.59
C ASP A 354 -26.75 21.43 -76.13
N PRO A 355 -25.77 22.11 -76.76
CA PRO A 355 -25.61 22.11 -78.20
C PRO A 355 -24.90 20.85 -78.71
N SER A 356 -24.38 19.98 -77.83
CA SER A 356 -23.42 18.95 -78.22
C SER A 356 -24.00 17.87 -79.13
N ALA A 357 -25.29 17.55 -78.98
CA ALA A 357 -25.99 16.51 -79.75
C ALA A 357 -25.10 15.26 -80.00
N SER A 358 -24.55 14.71 -78.90
CA SER A 358 -23.29 13.95 -78.93
C SER A 358 -23.38 12.59 -79.62
N ALA A 359 -24.57 12.01 -79.70
CA ALA A 359 -24.87 10.75 -80.37
C ALA A 359 -26.32 10.76 -80.92
N ASP A 360 -26.65 9.76 -81.73
CA ASP A 360 -28.04 9.47 -82.10
C ASP A 360 -28.93 9.32 -80.86
N GLY A 361 -30.17 9.83 -80.92
CA GLY A 361 -31.08 9.89 -79.79
C GLY A 361 -30.84 11.05 -78.81
N ALA A 362 -29.83 11.91 -79.03
CA ALA A 362 -29.57 13.05 -78.15
C ALA A 362 -30.49 14.24 -78.44
N TYR A 363 -31.02 14.85 -77.38
CA TYR A 363 -31.86 16.06 -77.45
C TYR A 363 -31.67 16.97 -76.24
N SER A 364 -31.91 18.27 -76.40
CA SER A 364 -32.00 19.24 -75.31
C SER A 364 -32.96 20.38 -75.67
N GLY A 365 -33.85 20.79 -74.76
CA GLY A 365 -34.85 21.81 -75.07
C GLY A 365 -36.11 21.76 -74.21
N ILE A 366 -37.13 22.46 -74.70
CA ILE A 366 -38.47 22.47 -74.12
C ILE A 366 -39.21 21.23 -74.61
N THR A 367 -39.54 20.33 -73.70
CA THR A 367 -40.29 19.11 -73.99
C THR A 367 -41.63 19.09 -73.25
N MET A 368 -42.57 18.30 -73.75
CA MET A 368 -43.78 17.95 -73.02
C MET A 368 -44.08 16.45 -73.13
N THR A 369 -44.66 15.89 -72.07
CA THR A 369 -45.28 14.57 -72.13
C THR A 369 -46.57 14.66 -72.93
N ALA A 370 -46.79 13.66 -73.77
CA ALA A 370 -47.82 13.60 -74.80
C ALA A 370 -48.41 12.19 -74.90
N THR A 371 -49.48 12.02 -75.66
CA THR A 371 -50.03 10.70 -76.05
C THR A 371 -49.74 10.48 -77.52
N SER A 372 -49.20 9.32 -77.89
CA SER A 372 -48.94 8.98 -79.29
C SER A 372 -50.20 8.46 -80.00
N GLY A 373 -50.39 8.81 -81.27
CA GLY A 373 -51.46 8.26 -82.13
C GLY A 373 -51.04 7.08 -83.02
N TYR A 374 -49.74 6.74 -83.05
CA TYR A 374 -49.22 5.65 -83.87
C TYR A 374 -47.98 5.01 -83.24
N ALA A 375 -47.30 4.12 -83.97
CA ALA A 375 -45.99 3.62 -83.56
C ALA A 375 -44.88 4.62 -83.99
N GLN A 376 -44.62 5.61 -83.15
CA GLN A 376 -43.60 6.65 -83.39
C GLN A 376 -42.17 6.08 -83.31
N ALA A 377 -41.26 6.64 -84.11
CA ALA A 377 -39.81 6.52 -83.92
C ALA A 377 -39.22 7.81 -83.31
N PHE A 378 -37.97 7.75 -82.83
CA PHE A 378 -37.24 8.93 -82.39
C PHE A 378 -36.87 9.78 -83.60
N GLY A 379 -37.10 11.09 -83.53
CA GLY A 379 -36.87 12.00 -84.66
C GLY A 379 -38.01 12.06 -85.67
N ASP A 380 -39.15 11.41 -85.42
CA ASP A 380 -40.37 11.64 -86.19
C ASP A 380 -40.86 13.08 -85.96
N LEU A 381 -41.19 13.77 -87.05
CA LEU A 381 -41.94 15.02 -87.01
C LEU A 381 -43.43 14.71 -86.83
N VAL A 382 -44.02 15.27 -85.79
CA VAL A 382 -45.42 15.02 -85.40
C VAL A 382 -46.21 16.32 -85.23
N TYR A 383 -47.52 16.24 -85.43
CA TYR A 383 -48.47 17.32 -85.15
C TYR A 383 -49.45 16.88 -84.05
N LEU A 384 -50.00 17.84 -83.31
CA LEU A 384 -51.09 17.57 -82.36
C LEU A 384 -52.42 17.48 -83.12
N ASP A 385 -53.03 16.30 -83.10
CA ASP A 385 -54.31 16.06 -83.78
C ASP A 385 -55.48 16.72 -83.03
N PRO A 386 -56.29 17.56 -83.71
CA PRO A 386 -57.42 18.26 -83.08
C PRO A 386 -58.62 17.34 -82.80
N THR A 387 -58.71 16.19 -83.46
CA THR A 387 -59.84 15.26 -83.38
C THR A 387 -59.76 14.37 -82.13
N ASP A 388 -58.56 13.96 -81.70
CA ASP A 388 -58.41 13.08 -80.54
C ASP A 388 -57.32 13.49 -79.51
N SER A 389 -56.59 14.59 -79.76
CA SER A 389 -55.51 15.11 -78.92
C SER A 389 -54.29 14.19 -78.76
N ARG A 390 -54.06 13.26 -79.70
CA ARG A 390 -52.81 12.51 -79.82
C ARG A 390 -51.84 13.20 -80.78
N TRP A 391 -50.60 12.71 -80.77
CA TRP A 391 -49.55 13.18 -81.67
C TRP A 391 -49.39 12.20 -82.84
N GLU A 392 -49.70 12.69 -84.03
CA GLU A 392 -49.73 11.93 -85.28
C GLU A 392 -48.64 12.39 -86.25
N ALA A 393 -48.33 11.55 -87.26
CA ALA A 393 -47.23 11.78 -88.18
C ALA A 393 -47.51 13.02 -89.06
N CYS A 394 -46.58 13.97 -89.08
CA CYS A 394 -46.73 15.22 -89.81
C CYS A 394 -46.47 14.99 -91.31
N ASP A 395 -47.39 15.39 -92.18
CA ASP A 395 -47.26 15.29 -93.64
C ASP A 395 -47.60 16.64 -94.31
N ALA A 396 -46.73 17.12 -95.19
CA ALA A 396 -46.97 18.32 -95.99
C ALA A 396 -48.16 18.16 -96.95
N ASN A 397 -48.46 16.94 -97.43
CA ASN A 397 -49.52 16.63 -98.39
C ASN A 397 -50.94 16.96 -97.87
N SER A 398 -51.12 17.05 -96.55
CA SER A 398 -52.43 17.11 -95.91
C SER A 398 -53.04 18.53 -95.85
N ALA A 399 -52.63 19.48 -96.70
CA ALA A 399 -53.13 20.85 -96.64
C ALA A 399 -54.65 20.98 -96.95
N ALA A 400 -55.25 19.99 -97.60
CA ALA A 400 -56.68 19.97 -97.95
C ALA A 400 -57.55 19.02 -97.11
N GLY A 401 -56.95 18.24 -96.19
CA GLY A 401 -57.62 17.27 -95.33
C GLY A 401 -57.98 17.81 -93.94
N ALA A 402 -58.88 17.12 -93.24
CA ALA A 402 -59.29 17.49 -91.87
C ALA A 402 -58.26 17.13 -90.80
N ASP A 403 -57.47 16.08 -91.05
CA ASP A 403 -56.47 15.52 -90.16
C ASP A 403 -55.13 15.39 -90.95
N GLY A 404 -53.97 15.43 -90.28
CA GLY A 404 -52.62 15.49 -90.89
C GLY A 404 -51.98 16.89 -90.96
N ASP A 405 -52.56 17.88 -90.28
CA ASP A 405 -52.40 19.31 -90.57
C ASP A 405 -51.04 19.89 -90.10
N SER A 406 -50.08 19.94 -91.02
CA SER A 406 -48.75 20.56 -90.85
C SER A 406 -48.76 22.09 -90.53
N ARG A 407 -49.95 22.65 -90.33
CA ARG A 407 -50.27 24.05 -90.00
C ARG A 407 -50.39 24.28 -88.49
N GLY A 408 -50.70 23.23 -87.72
CA GLY A 408 -50.95 23.27 -86.28
C GLY A 408 -49.71 23.38 -85.40
N MET A 409 -49.81 22.83 -84.18
CA MET A 409 -48.67 22.70 -83.28
C MET A 409 -47.81 21.50 -83.71
N LEU A 410 -46.53 21.74 -83.98
CA LEU A 410 -45.58 20.69 -84.34
C LEU A 410 -44.66 20.35 -83.17
N GLY A 411 -44.14 19.13 -83.18
CA GLY A 411 -43.21 18.59 -82.22
C GLY A 411 -42.32 17.55 -82.89
N MET A 412 -41.18 17.27 -82.27
CA MET A 412 -40.27 16.21 -82.68
C MET A 412 -40.27 15.11 -81.61
N VAL A 413 -40.46 13.85 -81.99
CA VAL A 413 -40.50 12.76 -81.00
C VAL A 413 -39.11 12.54 -80.41
N VAL A 414 -38.99 12.68 -79.09
CA VAL A 414 -37.74 12.44 -78.34
C VAL A 414 -37.82 11.29 -77.33
N VAL A 415 -39.03 10.84 -77.00
CA VAL A 415 -39.27 9.52 -76.38
C VAL A 415 -40.45 8.90 -77.12
N ALA A 416 -40.17 7.86 -77.90
CA ALA A 416 -41.15 7.18 -78.73
C ALA A 416 -42.30 6.55 -77.92
N GLY A 417 -43.52 6.71 -78.45
CA GLY A 417 -44.72 6.00 -77.98
C GLY A 417 -45.24 5.02 -79.02
N THR A 418 -46.11 4.11 -78.56
CA THR A 418 -47.04 3.37 -79.43
C THR A 418 -48.44 3.93 -79.22
N ASP A 419 -49.37 3.66 -80.15
CA ASP A 419 -50.71 4.25 -80.11
C ASP A 419 -51.39 4.15 -78.72
N GLY A 420 -51.88 5.29 -78.23
CA GLY A 420 -52.52 5.45 -76.93
C GLY A 420 -51.56 5.48 -75.73
N ASN A 421 -50.25 5.24 -75.92
CA ASN A 421 -49.26 5.29 -74.85
C ASN A 421 -48.55 6.66 -74.78
N ALA A 422 -47.94 6.92 -73.62
CA ALA A 422 -47.20 8.15 -73.39
C ALA A 422 -45.95 8.25 -74.27
N CYS A 423 -45.73 9.41 -74.87
CA CYS A 423 -44.50 9.81 -75.55
C CYS A 423 -43.98 11.13 -74.97
N THR A 424 -42.78 11.54 -75.37
CA THR A 424 -42.26 12.90 -75.11
C THR A 424 -41.96 13.56 -76.44
N VAL A 425 -42.48 14.76 -76.64
CA VAL A 425 -42.20 15.60 -77.81
C VAL A 425 -41.38 16.82 -77.43
N LEU A 426 -40.37 17.12 -78.22
CA LEU A 426 -39.61 18.37 -78.21
C LEU A 426 -40.40 19.43 -78.98
N LEU A 427 -40.64 20.57 -78.33
CA LEU A 427 -41.37 21.69 -78.92
C LEU A 427 -40.41 22.75 -79.47
N GLN A 428 -39.24 22.89 -78.85
CA GLN A 428 -38.16 23.77 -79.29
C GLN A 428 -36.84 23.29 -78.68
N GLY A 429 -35.78 23.19 -79.48
CA GLY A 429 -34.44 22.87 -78.99
C GLY A 429 -33.56 22.12 -79.98
N VAL A 430 -32.49 21.51 -79.49
CA VAL A 430 -31.52 20.72 -80.26
C VAL A 430 -31.94 19.26 -80.28
N ILE A 431 -31.87 18.61 -81.44
CA ILE A 431 -32.07 17.16 -81.60
C ILE A 431 -31.13 16.59 -82.67
N ARG A 432 -30.70 15.34 -82.47
CA ARG A 432 -29.97 14.52 -83.42
C ARG A 432 -30.62 13.15 -83.58
N ALA A 433 -30.96 12.78 -84.82
CA ALA A 433 -31.63 11.53 -85.17
C ALA A 433 -31.00 10.94 -86.43
N ASP A 434 -29.86 10.26 -86.29
CA ASP A 434 -29.00 9.77 -87.39
C ASP A 434 -29.73 8.74 -88.26
N ALA A 435 -30.72 8.04 -87.70
CA ALA A 435 -31.52 7.03 -88.41
C ALA A 435 -32.74 7.62 -89.14
N ASN A 436 -33.24 8.78 -88.71
CA ASN A 436 -34.53 9.36 -89.13
C ASN A 436 -34.38 10.63 -89.99
N PHE A 437 -33.29 11.40 -89.80
CA PHE A 437 -33.03 12.59 -90.58
C PHE A 437 -32.24 12.27 -91.87
N PRO A 438 -32.55 12.93 -93.00
CA PRO A 438 -31.66 12.89 -94.15
C PRO A 438 -30.37 13.66 -93.84
N THR A 439 -29.25 13.30 -94.48
CA THR A 439 -27.98 14.00 -94.31
C THR A 439 -28.10 15.47 -94.72
N PHE A 440 -28.10 16.35 -93.71
CA PHE A 440 -28.30 17.77 -93.85
C PHE A 440 -27.03 18.50 -94.32
N THR A 441 -27.24 19.62 -95.02
CA THR A 441 -26.23 20.68 -95.15
C THR A 441 -26.38 21.65 -93.98
N VAL A 442 -25.28 21.93 -93.26
CA VAL A 442 -25.27 22.84 -92.10
C VAL A 442 -25.80 24.23 -92.47
N ASN A 443 -26.58 24.83 -91.57
CA ASN A 443 -27.23 26.14 -91.69
C ASN A 443 -28.28 26.26 -92.82
N ASN A 444 -28.57 25.19 -93.58
CA ASN A 444 -29.70 25.21 -94.50
C ASN A 444 -31.04 25.05 -93.75
N PRO A 445 -32.13 25.66 -94.27
CA PRO A 445 -33.47 25.51 -93.73
C PRO A 445 -33.97 24.07 -93.88
N ILE A 446 -34.70 23.61 -92.87
CA ILE A 446 -35.39 22.33 -92.86
C ILE A 446 -36.89 22.62 -92.87
N TYR A 447 -37.62 21.85 -93.67
CA TYR A 447 -39.05 21.92 -93.89
C TYR A 447 -39.74 20.61 -93.50
N VAL A 448 -41.05 20.70 -93.31
CA VAL A 448 -41.95 19.53 -93.29
C VAL A 448 -41.80 18.73 -94.60
N SER A 449 -41.77 17.39 -94.50
CA SER A 449 -41.68 16.51 -95.67
C SER A 449 -43.05 16.17 -96.26
N GLU A 450 -43.07 15.84 -97.56
CA GLU A 450 -44.19 15.18 -98.27
C GLU A 450 -44.23 13.65 -98.00
N THR A 451 -43.39 13.15 -97.08
CA THR A 451 -43.52 11.82 -96.47
C THR A 451 -43.92 12.01 -95.00
N ALA A 452 -45.02 11.39 -94.58
CA ALA A 452 -45.50 11.48 -93.21
C ALA A 452 -44.44 11.06 -92.17
N GLY A 453 -44.15 11.94 -91.20
CA GLY A 453 -43.15 11.74 -90.15
C GLY A 453 -41.74 12.23 -90.49
N ASP A 454 -41.42 12.45 -91.77
CA ASP A 454 -40.08 12.84 -92.20
C ASP A 454 -39.86 14.38 -92.18
N VAL A 455 -38.59 14.76 -92.33
CA VAL A 455 -38.13 16.14 -92.51
C VAL A 455 -37.25 16.27 -93.76
N THR A 456 -37.19 17.46 -94.38
CA THR A 456 -36.47 17.66 -95.65
C THR A 456 -35.77 19.02 -95.73
N GLN A 457 -34.61 19.10 -96.40
CA GLN A 457 -34.01 20.39 -96.82
C GLN A 457 -34.40 20.81 -98.23
N THR A 458 -35.11 19.96 -98.98
CA THR A 458 -35.76 20.34 -100.23
C THR A 458 -37.12 20.91 -99.89
N GLN A 459 -37.33 22.19 -100.16
CA GLN A 459 -38.64 22.82 -99.98
C GLN A 459 -39.71 22.05 -100.78
N PRO A 460 -40.87 21.70 -100.19
CA PRO A 460 -42.00 21.13 -100.92
C PRO A 460 -42.45 22.03 -102.08
N VAL A 461 -42.85 21.41 -103.20
CA VAL A 461 -43.19 22.11 -104.47
C VAL A 461 -44.42 21.56 -105.19
N THR A 462 -45.02 20.49 -104.70
CA THR A 462 -46.28 19.94 -105.23
C THR A 462 -47.45 20.87 -104.89
N THR A 463 -48.50 20.88 -105.71
CA THR A 463 -49.69 21.70 -105.48
C THR A 463 -50.44 21.23 -104.23
N ASP A 464 -51.01 22.19 -103.47
CA ASP A 464 -51.79 21.94 -102.25
C ASP A 464 -51.01 21.26 -101.11
N VAL A 465 -49.69 21.47 -101.01
CA VAL A 465 -48.88 21.02 -99.85
C VAL A 465 -48.40 22.16 -98.98
N VAL A 466 -48.18 21.87 -97.69
CA VAL A 466 -47.75 22.83 -96.67
C VAL A 466 -46.23 23.04 -96.73
N ILE A 467 -45.81 24.26 -97.06
CA ILE A 467 -44.43 24.71 -96.95
C ILE A 467 -44.28 25.45 -95.61
N ARG A 468 -43.55 24.83 -94.67
CA ARG A 468 -43.29 25.40 -93.34
C ARG A 468 -41.87 25.10 -92.91
N PHE A 469 -41.16 26.13 -92.45
CA PHE A 469 -39.84 26.00 -91.84
C PHE A 469 -39.98 25.41 -90.44
N ILE A 470 -39.22 24.36 -90.15
CA ILE A 470 -39.27 23.65 -88.85
C ILE A 470 -37.98 23.78 -88.03
N GLY A 471 -36.92 24.35 -88.62
CA GLY A 471 -35.63 24.49 -87.99
C GLY A 471 -34.48 24.65 -88.99
N ALA A 472 -33.27 24.77 -88.45
CA ALA A 472 -32.04 24.82 -89.24
C ALA A 472 -31.07 23.72 -88.81
N ALA A 473 -30.34 23.16 -89.78
CA ALA A 473 -29.33 22.13 -89.49
C ALA A 473 -28.13 22.71 -88.74
N LEU A 474 -27.73 22.06 -87.65
CA LEU A 474 -26.55 22.38 -86.86
C LEU A 474 -25.34 21.53 -87.28
N THR A 475 -25.58 20.26 -87.63
CA THR A 475 -24.59 19.33 -88.22
C THR A 475 -25.20 18.62 -89.43
N ALA A 476 -24.57 17.54 -89.91
CA ALA A 476 -25.15 16.69 -90.94
C ALA A 476 -26.37 15.87 -90.44
N ASP A 477 -26.45 15.62 -89.13
CA ASP A 477 -27.41 14.68 -88.54
C ASP A 477 -28.23 15.32 -87.39
N SER A 478 -28.06 16.62 -87.16
CA SER A 478 -28.71 17.36 -86.07
C SER A 478 -29.21 18.74 -86.48
N MET A 479 -30.23 19.21 -85.78
CA MET A 479 -30.92 20.46 -86.06
C MET A 479 -31.33 21.20 -84.78
N TYR A 480 -31.48 22.51 -84.90
CA TYR A 480 -32.28 23.30 -83.96
C TYR A 480 -33.72 23.31 -84.46
N PHE A 481 -34.58 22.53 -83.80
CA PHE A 481 -36.02 22.50 -84.02
C PHE A 481 -36.66 23.74 -83.39
N ASP A 482 -37.32 24.55 -84.21
CA ASP A 482 -38.08 25.73 -83.79
C ASP A 482 -39.12 26.01 -84.89
N PRO A 483 -40.28 25.32 -84.84
CA PRO A 483 -41.24 25.38 -85.92
C PRO A 483 -41.87 26.77 -86.04
N ASP A 484 -41.72 27.37 -87.22
CA ASP A 484 -42.28 28.68 -87.52
C ASP A 484 -43.80 28.64 -87.31
N LYS A 485 -44.36 29.76 -86.85
CA LYS A 485 -45.81 29.95 -86.69
C LYS A 485 -46.48 30.28 -88.03
N ILE A 486 -45.69 30.59 -89.06
CA ILE A 486 -46.13 30.87 -90.42
C ILE A 486 -45.93 29.63 -91.30
N TRP A 487 -46.91 29.37 -92.14
CA TRP A 487 -46.87 28.35 -93.19
C TRP A 487 -47.41 28.95 -94.49
N TYR A 488 -47.02 28.35 -95.60
CA TYR A 488 -47.50 28.67 -96.95
C TYR A 488 -48.04 27.40 -97.61
N THR A 489 -48.82 27.55 -98.67
CA THR A 489 -49.19 26.43 -99.56
C THR A 489 -48.82 26.79 -100.99
N HIS A 490 -48.28 25.83 -101.74
CA HIS A 490 -48.07 26.05 -103.17
C HIS A 490 -49.41 25.94 -103.90
N THR A 491 -49.88 27.07 -104.45
CA THR A 491 -51.04 27.16 -105.35
C THR A 491 -50.71 26.70 -106.76
#